data_AF-A0A6G7CIM3-F1
#
_entry.id   AF-A0A6G7CIM3-F1
#
_cell.length_a   1.000
_cell.length_b   1.000
_cell.length_c   1.000
_cell.angle_alpha   90.00
_cell.angle_beta   90.00
_cell.angle_gamma   90.00
#
_symmetry.space_group_name_H-M   'P 1'
#
loop_
_entity.id
_entity.type
_entity.pdbx_description
1 polymer ?
#
loop_
_entity_poly.entity_id
_entity_poly.type
_entity_poly.pdbx_seq_one_letter_code
_entity_poly.pdbx_strand_id
1 'polypeptide(L)' 'MKVFRMEDLNYNGIKDNVHSWDHPEAPDPYYWHPDWLHIAEDAMGLHPKQKLDVDEGQTPTEEDAMKAIVKHLNDNQD' A
#
# COMPACT_ATOMS: atom_id res chain seq x y z
N MET A 1 -10.28 2.42 -18.80
CA MET A 1 -10.23 1.91 -17.43
C MET A 1 -8.93 1.16 -17.28
N LYS A 2 -7.94 1.76 -16.63
CA LYS A 2 -6.62 1.18 -16.49
C LYS A 2 -6.61 0.47 -15.14
N VAL A 3 -6.74 -0.86 -15.13
CA VAL A 3 -6.77 -1.61 -13.88
C VAL A 3 -5.34 -1.82 -13.43
N PHE A 4 -4.95 -1.20 -12.32
CA PHE A 4 -3.63 -1.47 -11.72
C PHE A 4 -3.59 -2.90 -11.20
N ARG A 5 -2.43 -3.56 -11.33
CA ARG A 5 -2.17 -4.86 -10.73
C ARG A 5 -0.99 -4.80 -9.79
N MET A 6 -0.84 -5.86 -9.02
CA MET A 6 0.28 -6.06 -8.09
C MET A 6 1.62 -6.06 -8.84
N GLU A 7 1.60 -6.48 -10.11
CA GLU A 7 2.76 -6.52 -11.01
C GLU A 7 3.21 -5.12 -11.48
N ASP A 8 2.32 -4.13 -11.45
CA ASP A 8 2.62 -2.74 -11.81
C ASP A 8 3.28 -1.98 -10.64
N LEU A 9 3.25 -2.53 -9.42
CA LEU A 9 3.91 -1.94 -8.26
C LEU A 9 5.42 -2.10 -8.35
N ASN A 10 6.14 -1.00 -8.21
CA ASN A 10 7.59 -0.98 -8.10
C ASN A 10 7.99 -1.29 -6.66
N TYR A 11 8.63 -2.43 -6.46
CA TYR A 11 9.15 -2.77 -5.14
C TYR A 11 10.47 -2.07 -4.88
N ASN A 12 10.50 -1.18 -3.90
CA ASN A 12 11.68 -0.38 -3.56
C ASN A 12 12.56 -1.05 -2.47
N GLY A 13 12.08 -2.16 -1.88
CA GLY A 13 12.78 -2.97 -0.88
C GLY A 13 12.22 -2.83 0.54
N ILE A 14 12.87 -3.50 1.50
CA ILE A 14 12.48 -3.50 2.92
C ILE A 14 13.49 -2.69 3.70
N LYS A 15 13.00 -1.80 4.56
CA LYS A 15 13.81 -1.10 5.55
C LYS A 15 13.14 -1.21 6.91
N ASP A 16 13.83 -1.80 7.88
CA ASP A 16 13.31 -1.94 9.26
C ASP A 16 11.96 -2.70 9.34
N ASN A 17 11.80 -3.77 8.56
CA ASN A 17 10.54 -4.53 8.38
C ASN A 17 9.40 -3.72 7.72
N VAL A 18 9.67 -2.52 7.23
CA VAL A 18 8.73 -1.73 6.43
C VAL A 18 9.08 -1.92 4.95
N HIS A 19 8.18 -2.53 4.21
CA HIS A 19 8.27 -2.71 2.76
C HIS A 19 7.87 -1.40 2.09
N SER A 20 8.75 -0.90 1.23
CA SER A 20 8.51 0.31 0.47
C SER A 20 8.12 -0.08 -0.95
N TRP A 21 6.94 0.36 -1.36
CA TRP A 21 6.42 0.20 -2.71
C TRP A 21 6.26 1.58 -3.33
N ASP A 22 6.44 1.67 -4.62
CA ASP A 22 6.30 2.89 -5.40
C ASP A 22 5.45 2.57 -6.63
N HIS A 23 4.73 3.54 -7.17
CA HIS A 23 3.98 3.33 -8.39
C HIS A 23 4.12 4.57 -9.28
N PRO A 24 4.44 4.42 -10.58
CA PRO A 24 4.68 5.57 -11.46
C PRO A 24 3.45 6.47 -11.67
N GLU A 25 2.26 5.94 -11.42
CA GLU A 25 0.99 6.69 -11.46
C GLU A 25 0.51 7.15 -10.08
N ALA A 26 1.21 6.76 -9.01
CA ALA A 26 1.01 7.35 -7.69
C ALA A 26 1.98 8.53 -7.52
N PRO A 27 1.52 9.64 -6.94
CA PRO A 27 2.43 10.75 -6.61
C PRO A 27 3.38 10.40 -5.45
N ASP A 28 3.00 9.47 -4.56
CA ASP A 28 3.75 9.17 -3.35
C ASP A 28 4.00 7.66 -3.14
N PRO A 29 5.08 7.31 -2.39
CA PRO A 29 5.40 5.93 -2.07
C PRO A 29 4.45 5.32 -1.02
N TYR A 30 4.37 4.00 -1.01
CA TYR A 30 3.59 3.20 -0.09
C TYR A 30 4.52 2.47 0.88
N TYR A 31 4.21 2.55 2.16
CA TYR A 31 4.94 1.89 3.23
C TYR A 31 4.06 0.84 3.88
N TRP A 32 4.43 -0.42 3.73
CA TRP A 32 3.72 -1.53 4.34
C TRP A 32 4.52 -2.14 5.47
N HIS A 33 3.84 -2.47 6.56
CA HIS A 33 4.35 -3.26 7.66
C HIS A 33 3.33 -4.37 7.97
N PRO A 34 3.76 -5.53 8.50
CA PRO A 34 2.84 -6.57 9.00
C PRO A 34 1.93 -6.14 10.16
N ASP A 35 1.91 -4.86 10.53
CA ASP A 35 1.01 -4.32 11.55
C ASP A 35 0.14 -3.17 10.99
N TRP A 36 0.57 -2.53 9.89
CA TRP A 36 -0.10 -1.36 9.31
C TRP A 36 0.30 -1.12 7.85
N LEU A 37 -0.58 -0.50 7.07
CA LEU A 37 -0.25 0.09 5.78
C LEU A 37 -0.33 1.62 5.88
N HIS A 38 0.74 2.31 5.49
CA HIS A 38 0.81 3.77 5.41
C HIS A 38 1.09 4.17 3.98
N ILE A 39 0.23 5.02 3.45
CA ILE A 39 0.34 5.57 2.11
C ILE A 39 0.97 6.95 2.30
N ALA A 40 2.11 7.24 1.67
CA ALA A 40 2.82 8.49 1.96
C ALA A 40 2.13 9.74 1.39
N GLU A 41 1.14 9.58 0.49
CA GLU A 41 0.17 10.64 0.13
C GLU A 41 -0.47 11.26 1.39
N ASP A 42 -0.49 10.50 2.50
CA ASP A 42 -1.04 10.94 3.77
C ASP A 42 -0.10 11.77 4.65
N ALA A 43 1.05 12.20 4.13
CA ALA A 43 1.91 13.15 4.82
C ALA A 43 1.21 14.52 5.06
N MET A 44 0.12 14.82 4.34
CA MET A 44 -0.73 16.00 4.61
C MET A 44 -1.73 15.79 5.77
N GLY A 45 -1.82 14.60 6.35
CA GLY A 45 -2.55 14.31 7.60
C GLY A 45 -4.07 14.15 7.45
N LEU A 46 -4.56 13.65 6.31
CA LEU A 46 -5.99 13.62 5.97
C LEU A 46 -6.64 12.23 5.98
N HIS A 47 -5.88 11.13 5.86
CA HIS A 47 -6.37 9.75 6.05
C HIS A 47 -5.53 8.93 7.06
N PRO A 48 -6.14 8.46 8.16
CA PRO A 48 -5.44 7.65 9.14
C PRO A 48 -4.91 6.35 8.50
N LYS A 49 -3.73 5.91 8.95
CA LYS A 49 -3.09 4.63 8.64
C LYS A 49 -4.15 3.55 8.39
N GLN A 50 -4.18 2.97 7.20
CA GLN A 50 -5.18 1.98 6.86
C GLN A 50 -4.83 0.69 7.60
N LYS A 51 -5.68 0.29 8.54
CA LYS A 51 -5.58 -1.06 9.12
C LYS A 51 -5.80 -2.06 7.99
N LEU A 52 -4.87 -2.98 7.84
CA LEU A 52 -5.05 -4.10 6.92
C LEU A 52 -6.17 -4.96 7.48
N ASP A 53 -7.19 -5.21 6.66
CA ASP A 53 -8.28 -6.10 7.02
C ASP A 53 -7.75 -7.53 6.91
N VAL A 54 -7.18 -8.03 8.01
CA VAL A 54 -6.73 -9.40 8.14
C VAL A 54 -7.43 -10.04 9.33
N ASP A 55 -7.75 -11.32 9.16
CA ASP A 55 -8.42 -12.14 10.16
C ASP A 55 -7.67 -12.07 11.50
N GLU A 56 -8.38 -11.86 12.61
CA GLU A 56 -7.78 -11.64 13.93
C GLU A 56 -6.82 -12.79 14.29
N GLY A 57 -5.52 -12.50 14.25
CA GLY A 57 -4.44 -13.46 14.57
C GLY A 57 -3.61 -13.92 13.36
N GLN A 58 -3.94 -13.51 12.13
CA GLN A 58 -3.09 -13.69 10.97
C GLN A 58 -2.22 -12.45 10.74
N THR A 59 -0.91 -12.66 10.58
CA THR A 59 -0.01 -11.59 10.14
C THR A 59 -0.39 -11.22 8.71
N PRO A 60 -0.70 -9.94 8.41
CA PRO A 60 -0.87 -9.50 7.05
C PRO A 60 0.37 -9.85 6.24
N THR A 61 0.13 -10.28 5.02
CA THR A 61 1.19 -10.64 4.09
C THR A 61 1.45 -9.49 3.13
N GLU A 62 2.61 -9.54 2.46
CA GLU A 62 2.93 -8.61 1.38
C GLU A 62 1.83 -8.63 0.29
N GLU A 63 1.22 -9.78 0.03
CA GLU A 63 0.16 -9.89 -0.97
C GLU A 63 -1.10 -9.10 -0.56
N ASP A 64 -1.48 -9.13 0.72
CA ASP A 64 -2.58 -8.33 1.26
C ASP A 64 -2.26 -6.82 1.18
N ALA A 65 -1.01 -6.45 1.44
CA ALA A 65 -0.53 -5.09 1.26
C ALA A 65 -0.69 -4.62 -0.18
N MET A 66 -0.17 -5.40 -1.12
CA MET A 66 -0.20 -5.08 -2.54
C MET A 66 -1.64 -4.99 -3.03
N LYS A 67 -2.53 -5.88 -2.59
CA LYS A 67 -3.97 -5.80 -2.86
C LYS A 67 -4.59 -4.51 -2.35
N ALA A 68 -4.27 -4.10 -1.13
CA ALA A 68 -4.76 -2.86 -0.54
C ALA A 68 -4.25 -1.61 -1.29
N ILE A 69 -2.95 -1.59 -1.65
CA ILE A 69 -2.33 -0.53 -2.44
C ILE A 69 -2.98 -0.45 -3.83
N VAL A 70 -3.06 -1.56 -4.55
CA VAL A 70 -3.70 -1.64 -5.87
C VAL A 70 -5.15 -1.19 -5.82
N LYS A 71 -5.90 -1.62 -4.81
CA LYS A 71 -7.29 -1.19 -4.63
C LYS A 71 -7.37 0.33 -4.44
N HIS A 72 -6.52 0.90 -3.60
CA HIS A 72 -6.44 2.35 -3.37
C HIS A 72 -6.09 3.12 -4.65
N LEU A 73 -5.12 2.63 -5.42
CA LEU A 73 -4.74 3.20 -6.71
C LEU A 73 -5.91 3.19 -7.69
N ASN A 74 -6.62 2.06 -7.79
CA ASN A 74 -7.79 1.94 -8.68
C ASN A 74 -8.96 2.83 -8.24
N ASP A 75 -9.11 3.08 -6.94
CA ASP A 75 -10.17 3.92 -6.37
C ASP A 75 -9.88 5.43 -6.58
N ASN A 76 -8.61 5.83 -6.51
CA ASN A 76 -8.16 7.22 -6.76
C ASN A 76 -7.96 7.56 -8.26
N GLN A 77 -8.49 6.77 -9.19
CA GLN A 77 -8.54 7.13 -10.60
C GLN A 77 -9.73 8.07 -10.87
N ASP A 78 -9.60 9.36 -10.57
CA ASP A 78 -10.54 10.42 -11.02
C ASP A 78 -10.02 11.16 -12.27
#